data_AF-A0A418QLK1-F1
#
_entry.id   AF-A0A418QLK1-F1
#
_cell.length_a   1.000
_cell.length_b   1.000
_cell.length_c   1.000
_cell.angle_alpha   90.00
_cell.angle_beta   90.00
_cell.angle_gamma   90.00
#
_symmetry.space_group_name_H-M   'P 1'
#
loop_
_entity.id
_entity.type
_entity.pdbx_description
1 polymer ?
#
loop_
_entity_poly.entity_id
_entity_poly.type
_entity_poly.pdbx_seq_one_letter_code
_entity_poly.pdbx_strand_id
1 'polypeptide(L)' 'MVPAFIVAKALCARHRAFIALYSLDAGHRNPAEVLRQNNVTEDDLHRYFDSWFEMRCRIGGPVA' A
#
# COMPACT_ATOMS: atom_id res chain seq x y z
N MET A 1 24.36 6.39 -3.28
CA MET A 1 23.23 6.73 -4.17
C MET A 1 22.80 5.44 -4.84
N VAL A 2 21.78 4.76 -4.30
CA VAL A 2 21.33 3.46 -4.86
C VAL A 2 20.38 3.79 -6.02
N PRO A 3 20.63 3.33 -7.25
CA PRO A 3 19.83 3.73 -8.40
C PRO A 3 18.42 3.16 -8.26
N ALA A 4 17.41 4.03 -8.42
CA ALA A 4 15.98 3.73 -8.37
C ALA A 4 15.49 2.81 -9.52
N PHE A 5 16.37 1.98 -10.09
CA PHE A 5 16.16 1.19 -11.30
C PHE A 5 15.56 -0.20 -11.06
N ILE A 6 15.41 -0.67 -9.82
CA ILE A 6 14.85 -2.02 -9.57
C ILE A 6 13.32 -2.04 -9.48
N VAL A 7 12.64 -0.92 -9.18
CA VAL A 7 11.19 -0.94 -8.88
C VAL A 7 10.32 -0.59 -10.11
N ALA A 8 10.90 -0.60 -11.31
CA ALA A 8 10.16 -0.43 -12.57
C ALA A 8 9.70 -1.76 -13.19
N LYS A 9 9.95 -2.91 -12.54
CA LYS A 9 9.30 -4.17 -12.89
C LYS A 9 7.93 -4.21 -12.25
N ALA A 10 6.93 -3.70 -12.96
CA ALA A 10 5.50 -3.93 -12.74
C ALA A 10 5.16 -4.21 -11.27
N LEU A 11 5.22 -3.18 -10.41
CA LEU A 11 4.73 -3.29 -9.04
C LEU A 11 3.36 -4.00 -9.10
N CYS A 12 3.30 -5.25 -8.61
CA CYS A 12 2.08 -6.03 -8.61
C CYS A 12 0.98 -5.19 -7.96
N ALA A 13 -0.27 -5.27 -8.43
CA ALA A 13 -1.39 -4.46 -7.92
C ALA A 13 -1.44 -4.42 -6.38
N ARG A 14 -1.10 -5.55 -5.73
CA ARG A 14 -0.90 -5.69 -4.28
C ARG A 14 0.05 -4.65 -3.67
N HIS A 15 1.23 -4.45 -4.26
CA HIS A 15 2.24 -3.53 -3.72
C HIS A 15 1.77 -2.08 -3.84
N ARG A 16 1.11 -1.72 -4.95
CA ARG A 16 0.53 -0.38 -5.13
C ARG A 16 -0.64 -0.13 -4.17
N ALA A 17 -1.46 -1.16 -3.93
CA ALA A 17 -2.54 -1.10 -2.95
C ALA A 17 -1.99 -0.88 -1.54
N PHE A 18 -0.88 -1.53 -1.17
CA PHE A 18 -0.23 -1.31 0.11
C PHE A 18 0.32 0.12 0.25
N ILE A 19 0.98 0.65 -0.79
CA ILE A 19 1.48 2.04 -0.80
C ILE A 19 0.31 3.03 -0.67
N ALA A 20 -0.81 2.77 -1.36
CA ALA A 20 -2.02 3.55 -1.23
C ALA A 20 -2.57 3.52 0.20
N LEU A 21 -2.68 2.33 0.81
CA LEU A 21 -3.14 2.16 2.19
C LEU A 21 -2.27 2.91 3.20
N TYR A 22 -0.94 2.81 3.08
CA TYR A 22 -0.04 3.58 3.93
C TYR A 22 -0.18 5.10 3.75
N SER A 23 -0.42 5.55 2.53
CA SER A 23 -0.64 6.98 2.24
C SER A 23 -1.95 7.50 2.82
N LEU A 24 -3.00 6.67 2.81
CA LEU A 24 -4.28 6.94 3.46
C LEU A 24 -4.16 6.97 4.98
N ASP A 25 -3.49 5.97 5.56
CA ASP A 25 -3.26 5.86 7.00
C ASP A 25 -2.44 7.02 7.56
N ALA A 26 -1.44 7.50 6.81
CA ALA A 26 -0.65 8.68 7.16
C ALA A 26 -1.46 9.99 7.12
N GLY A 27 -2.73 9.97 6.69
CA GLY A 27 -3.62 11.13 6.66
C GLY A 27 -3.18 12.24 5.69
N HIS A 28 -2.18 11.97 4.85
CA HIS A 28 -1.50 13.01 4.08
C HIS A 28 -2.20 13.37 2.76
N ARG A 29 -3.15 12.57 2.26
CA ARG A 29 -3.80 12.82 0.95
C ARG A 29 -5.24 12.30 0.85
N ASN A 30 -6.00 12.95 -0.03
CA ASN A 30 -7.34 12.52 -0.44
C ASN A 30 -7.30 11.12 -1.07
N PRO A 31 -8.24 10.22 -0.73
CA PRO A 31 -8.22 8.85 -1.23
C PRO A 31 -8.27 8.77 -2.75
N ALA A 32 -9.17 9.52 -3.38
CA ALA A 32 -9.30 9.53 -4.83
C ALA A 32 -7.98 9.88 -5.56
N GLU A 33 -7.16 10.78 -5.00
CA GLU A 33 -5.87 11.13 -5.59
C GLU A 33 -4.84 10.03 -5.40
N VAL A 34 -4.82 9.39 -4.23
CA VAL A 34 -3.92 8.27 -3.92
C VAL A 34 -4.19 7.10 -4.86
N LEU A 35 -5.46 6.76 -5.07
CA LEU A 35 -5.86 5.70 -6.01
C LEU A 35 -5.41 5.99 -7.43
N ARG A 36 -5.67 7.22 -7.91
CA ARG A 36 -5.29 7.65 -9.26
C ARG A 36 -3.78 7.62 -9.47
N GLN A 37 -3.00 8.09 -8.49
CA GLN A 37 -1.53 8.12 -8.57
C GLN A 37 -0.92 6.72 -8.54
N ASN A 38 -1.51 5.81 -7.76
CA ASN A 38 -1.00 4.44 -7.62
C ASN A 38 -1.60 3.49 -8.67
N ASN A 39 -2.51 3.97 -9.53
CA ASN A 39 -3.19 3.15 -10.54
C ASN A 39 -3.82 1.89 -9.92
N VAL A 40 -4.54 2.10 -8.81
CA VAL A 40 -5.27 1.07 -8.06
C VAL A 40 -6.72 1.49 -7.92
N THR A 41 -7.62 0.51 -7.94
CA THR A 41 -9.06 0.74 -7.75
C THR A 41 -9.45 0.55 -6.28
N GLU A 42 -10.62 1.06 -5.90
CA GLU A 42 -11.17 0.83 -4.55
C GLU A 42 -11.36 -0.67 -4.27
N ASP A 43 -11.67 -1.45 -5.30
CA ASP A 43 -11.80 -2.91 -5.21
C ASP A 43 -10.47 -3.60 -4.87
N ASP A 44 -9.37 -3.23 -5.53
CA ASP A 44 -8.02 -3.72 -5.19
C ASP A 44 -7.65 -3.33 -3.76
N LEU A 45 -7.95 -2.10 -3.38
CA LEU A 45 -7.73 -1.58 -2.03
C LEU A 45 -8.45 -2.44 -0.99
N HIS A 46 -9.74 -2.71 -1.19
CA HIS A 46 -10.54 -3.52 -0.29
C HIS A 46 -10.06 -4.98 -0.26
N ARG A 47 -9.70 -5.54 -1.43
CA ARG A 47 -9.19 -6.91 -1.56
C ARG A 47 -7.87 -7.13 -0.84
N TYR A 48 -7.00 -6.12 -0.83
CA TYR A 48 -5.70 -6.19 -0.17
C TYR A 48 -5.68 -5.57 1.23
N PHE A 49 -6.77 -4.89 1.64
CA PHE A 49 -6.90 -4.27 2.97
C PHE A 49 -6.76 -5.32 4.06
N ASP A 50 -7.48 -6.44 3.96
CA ASP A 50 -7.49 -7.49 4.97
C ASP A 50 -6.08 -8.10 5.15
N SER A 51 -5.41 -8.41 4.03
CA SER A 51 -4.02 -8.91 4.04
C SER A 51 -3.02 -7.87 4.58
N TRP A 52 -3.20 -6.59 4.27
CA TRP A 52 -2.36 -5.52 4.79
C TRP A 52 -2.57 -5.31 6.29
N PHE A 53 -3.83 -5.35 6.74
CA PHE A 53 -4.21 -5.19 8.13
C PHE A 53 -3.68 -6.36 8.98
N GLU A 54 -3.84 -7.60 8.51
CA GLU A 54 -3.27 -8.78 9.15
C GLU A 54 -1.74 -8.68 9.25
N MET A 55 -1.06 -8.29 8.16
CA MET A 55 0.39 -8.08 8.16
C MET A 55 0.81 -7.00 9.17
N ARG A 56 0.08 -5.88 9.25
CA ARG A 56 0.36 -4.79 10.19
C ARG A 56 0.10 -5.20 11.64
N CYS A 57 -1.00 -5.90 11.92
CA CYS A 57 -1.29 -6.47 13.24
C CYS A 57 -0.22 -7.49 13.66
N ARG A 58 0.33 -8.25 12.72
CA ARG A 58 1.40 -9.21 13.00
C ARG A 58 2.75 -8.54 13.27
N ILE A 59 3.08 -7.49 12.52
CA ILE A 59 4.31 -6.68 12.75
C ILE A 59 4.19 -5.87 14.05
N GLY A 60 2.97 -5.48 14.45
CA GLY A 60 2.65 -4.87 15.74
C GLY A 60 2.34 -5.87 16.86
N GLY A 61 2.55 -7.18 16.63
CA GLY A 61 2.32 -8.21 17.65
C GLY A 61 3.22 -7.97 18.87
N PRO A 62 2.73 -8.25 20.09
CA PRO A 62 3.37 -7.82 21.33
C PRO A 62 4.80 -8.35 21.40
N VAL A 63 5.73 -7.47 21.79
CA VAL A 63 7.03 -7.88 22.32
C VAL A 63 6.75 -8.95 23.39
N ALA A 64 7.15 -10.19 23.10
CA ALA A 64 7.18 -11.29 24.05
C ALA A 64 8.54 -11.31 24.74
#